data_AF-A0A0B6ZPA5-F1
#
_entry.id   AF-A0A0B6ZPA5-F1
#
_cell.length_a   1.000
_cell.length_b   1.000
_cell.length_c   1.000
_cell.angle_alpha   90.00
_cell.angle_beta   90.00
_cell.angle_gamma   90.00
#
_symmetry.space_group_name_H-M   'P 1'
#
loop_
_entity.id
_entity.type
_entity.pdbx_description
1 polymer ?
#
loop_
_entity_poly.entity_id
_entity_poly.type
_entity_poly.pdbx_seq_one_letter_code
_entity_poly.pdbx_strand_id
1 'polypeptide(L)'
;KPMTNYQIPQNTLLKFRIFNEFLMANERHVAKEVRDEYVDTMSKIYYSYFKGYSSRLTKLQYEEAAARDDLMGVEDTAKKGFFSSKPHMKNRSTVFTLGNRGEVLTTELEAPVIVPHAAAKNETRYSFECIFRSLHFALMDNCCREFLFISDFFMVSGAGSQNLFEAIMGKTLTLFLKLMEDSVQDCYDSIGIFLSAHIVYRYQSIMTKRNIPALDRYWDTILNHLWPRFEYIVTMNIQSVRECEPNKLGHIDNRPHYITRRFAEFSAAIVGISTTYPNDRVNRVLGQLQAEVENFILKMAAEFPHRKEQLIFLINNYDMMLSVLVERTTDDSKESEMYR
;
A
#
# COMPACT_ATOMS: atom_id res chain seq x y z
N LYS A 1 15.09 -11.41 -21.14
CA LYS A 1 13.79 -12.09 -21.35
C LYS A 1 13.08 -12.17 -19.99
N PRO A 2 12.03 -11.38 -19.73
CA PRO A 2 11.51 -11.17 -18.37
C PRO A 2 10.53 -12.24 -17.88
N MET A 3 10.59 -13.45 -18.45
CA MET A 3 9.75 -14.60 -18.11
C MET A 3 10.56 -15.91 -18.21
N THR A 4 11.87 -15.87 -17.94
CA THR A 4 12.60 -17.14 -17.79
C THR A 4 12.10 -17.76 -16.50
N ASN A 5 11.37 -18.87 -16.59
CA ASN A 5 10.88 -19.58 -15.42
C ASN A 5 12.08 -20.19 -14.69
N TYR A 6 12.71 -19.42 -13.80
CA TYR A 6 13.89 -19.83 -13.03
C TYR A 6 13.61 -21.04 -12.13
N GLN A 7 12.34 -21.42 -11.96
CA GLN A 7 11.92 -22.66 -11.31
C GLN A 7 12.39 -23.91 -12.08
N ILE A 8 12.51 -23.85 -13.42
CA ILE A 8 12.84 -25.02 -14.24
C ILE A 8 14.28 -25.51 -13.95
N PRO A 9 15.31 -24.63 -13.90
CA PRO A 9 16.64 -25.01 -13.45
C PRO A 9 16.68 -25.55 -12.02
N GLN A 10 15.99 -24.92 -11.05
CA GLN A 10 15.99 -25.36 -9.64
C GLN A 10 15.36 -26.75 -9.47
N ASN A 11 14.22 -27.01 -10.11
CA ASN A 11 13.60 -28.34 -10.10
C ASN A 11 14.50 -29.42 -10.72
N THR A 12 15.35 -29.03 -11.67
CA THR A 12 16.35 -29.94 -12.25
C THR A 12 17.49 -30.19 -11.27
N LEU A 13 17.99 -29.14 -10.59
CA LEU A 13 19.02 -29.28 -9.57
C LEU A 13 18.58 -30.14 -8.40
N LEU A 14 17.33 -30.02 -7.93
CA LEU A 14 16.82 -30.86 -6.83
C LEU A 14 16.93 -32.36 -7.11
N LYS A 15 16.79 -32.80 -8.38
CA LYS A 15 16.99 -34.21 -8.77
C LYS A 15 18.43 -34.68 -8.56
N PHE A 16 19.37 -33.75 -8.54
CA PHE A 16 20.80 -33.98 -8.38
C PHE A 16 21.30 -33.67 -6.97
N ARG A 17 20.40 -33.48 -5.99
CA ARG A 17 20.75 -33.26 -4.58
C ARG A 17 21.72 -34.31 -4.03
N ILE A 18 21.55 -35.58 -4.42
CA ILE A 18 22.40 -36.69 -3.97
C ILE A 18 23.88 -36.47 -4.34
N PHE A 19 24.16 -35.74 -5.42
CA PHE A 19 25.53 -35.39 -5.81
C PHE A 19 26.10 -34.29 -4.92
N ASN A 20 25.28 -33.34 -4.47
CA ASN A 20 25.72 -32.36 -3.47
C ASN A 20 26.03 -33.03 -2.13
N GLU A 21 25.20 -33.98 -1.70
CA GLU A 21 25.45 -34.81 -0.51
C GLU A 21 26.77 -35.60 -0.63
N PHE A 22 26.99 -36.22 -1.80
CA PHE A 22 28.24 -36.91 -2.09
C PHE A 22 29.46 -35.97 -2.02
N LEU A 23 29.38 -34.78 -2.61
CA LEU A 23 30.47 -33.81 -2.56
C LEU A 23 30.72 -33.31 -1.13
N MET A 24 29.68 -33.06 -0.35
CA MET A 24 29.81 -32.65 1.06
C MET A 24 30.50 -33.73 1.92
N ALA A 25 30.28 -35.00 1.61
CA ALA A 25 30.88 -36.13 2.31
C ALA A 25 32.34 -36.40 1.89
N ASN A 26 32.67 -36.22 0.60
CA ASN A 26 33.96 -36.63 0.03
C ASN A 26 34.91 -35.47 -0.27
N GLU A 27 34.41 -34.35 -0.78
CA GLU A 27 35.20 -33.21 -1.27
C GLU A 27 34.56 -31.86 -0.91
N ARG A 28 34.66 -31.47 0.37
CA ARG A 28 34.00 -30.27 0.92
C ARG A 28 34.39 -28.96 0.22
N HIS A 29 35.60 -28.87 -0.32
CA HIS A 29 36.05 -27.70 -1.06
C HIS A 29 35.25 -27.53 -2.35
N VAL A 30 35.06 -28.62 -3.10
CA VAL A 30 34.30 -28.62 -4.35
C VAL A 30 32.81 -28.35 -4.08
N ALA A 31 32.25 -28.93 -3.01
CA ALA A 31 30.87 -28.62 -2.61
C ALA A 31 30.67 -27.13 -2.31
N LYS A 32 31.64 -26.50 -1.64
CA LYS A 32 31.64 -25.06 -1.37
C LYS A 32 31.71 -24.25 -2.67
N GLU A 33 32.58 -24.60 -3.61
CA GLU A 33 32.67 -23.92 -4.91
C GLU A 33 31.34 -23.93 -5.66
N VAL A 34 30.69 -25.10 -5.74
CA VAL A 34 29.37 -25.25 -6.39
C VAL A 34 28.32 -24.35 -5.74
N ARG A 35 28.30 -24.31 -4.41
CA ARG A 35 27.38 -23.45 -3.65
C ARG A 35 27.66 -21.98 -3.87
N ASP A 36 28.93 -21.57 -3.82
CA ASP A 36 29.31 -20.16 -3.95
C ASP A 36 29.02 -19.67 -5.39
N GLU A 37 29.22 -20.50 -6.42
CA GLU A 37 28.83 -20.21 -7.81
C GLU A 37 27.31 -20.09 -7.98
N TYR A 38 26.54 -20.98 -7.32
CA TYR A 38 25.07 -20.87 -7.29
C TYR A 38 24.63 -19.54 -6.68
N VAL A 39 25.19 -19.18 -5.53
CA VAL A 39 24.87 -17.94 -4.80
C VAL A 39 25.15 -16.72 -5.68
N ASP A 40 26.33 -16.64 -6.29
CA ASP A 40 26.70 -15.51 -7.15
C ASP A 40 25.80 -15.41 -8.39
N THR A 41 25.52 -16.55 -9.03
CA THR A 41 24.64 -16.62 -10.20
C THR A 41 23.21 -16.18 -9.86
N MET A 42 22.63 -16.74 -8.81
CA MET A 42 21.25 -16.42 -8.42
C MET A 42 21.12 -14.98 -7.93
N SER A 43 22.11 -14.45 -7.21
CA SER A 43 22.13 -13.04 -6.79
C SER A 43 22.03 -12.09 -7.99
N LYS A 44 22.83 -12.35 -9.05
CA LYS A 44 22.80 -11.56 -10.30
C LYS A 44 21.47 -11.69 -11.03
N ILE A 45 20.93 -12.90 -11.10
CA ILE A 45 19.65 -13.20 -11.76
C ILE A 45 18.51 -12.44 -11.10
N TYR A 46 18.34 -12.58 -9.78
CA TYR A 46 17.27 -11.92 -9.05
C TYR A 46 17.37 -10.41 -9.14
N TYR A 47 18.57 -9.85 -8.91
CA TYR A 47 18.79 -8.42 -8.99
C TYR A 47 18.42 -7.87 -10.38
N SER A 48 18.88 -8.53 -11.45
CA SER A 48 18.59 -8.10 -12.83
C SER A 48 17.09 -8.19 -13.17
N TYR A 49 16.44 -9.29 -12.79
CA TYR A 49 15.01 -9.48 -12.97
C TYR A 49 14.22 -8.37 -12.27
N PHE A 50 14.46 -8.19 -10.97
CA PHE A 50 13.70 -7.28 -10.14
C PHE A 50 13.96 -5.82 -10.47
N LYS A 51 15.20 -5.44 -10.80
CA LYS A 51 15.51 -4.10 -11.32
C LYS A 51 14.76 -3.78 -12.60
N GLY A 52 14.69 -4.74 -13.53
CA GLY A 52 13.93 -4.57 -14.77
C GLY A 52 12.41 -4.58 -14.55
N TYR A 53 11.92 -5.41 -13.62
CA TYR A 53 10.51 -5.52 -13.29
C TYR A 53 10.01 -4.24 -12.62
N SER A 54 10.67 -3.78 -11.55
CA SER A 54 10.27 -2.59 -10.80
C SER A 54 10.31 -1.32 -11.65
N SER A 55 11.37 -1.12 -12.43
CA SER A 55 11.50 0.04 -13.31
C SER A 55 10.40 0.13 -14.38
N ARG A 56 9.87 -1.00 -14.85
CA ARG A 56 8.74 -1.01 -15.78
C ARG A 56 7.40 -0.83 -15.07
N LEU A 57 7.26 -1.38 -13.86
CA LEU A 57 6.00 -1.32 -13.13
C LEU A 57 5.67 0.07 -12.63
N THR A 58 6.67 0.81 -12.12
CA THR A 58 6.46 2.19 -11.66
C THR A 58 5.99 3.12 -12.78
N LYS A 59 6.39 2.86 -14.03
CA LYS A 59 5.90 3.61 -15.21
C LYS A 59 4.44 3.36 -15.55
N LEU A 60 3.80 2.38 -14.93
CA LEU A 60 2.37 2.08 -15.11
C LEU A 60 1.49 2.75 -14.05
N GLN A 61 2.07 3.52 -13.14
CA GLN A 61 1.29 4.28 -12.16
C GLN A 61 0.45 5.35 -12.87
N TYR A 62 -0.74 5.65 -12.33
CA TYR A 62 -1.51 6.81 -12.76
C TYR A 62 -0.67 8.09 -12.68
N GLU A 63 -0.73 8.91 -13.73
CA GLU A 63 -0.03 10.20 -13.80
C GLU A 63 -0.66 11.23 -12.86
N GLU A 64 -1.98 11.19 -12.69
CA GLU A 64 -2.75 12.05 -11.78
C GLU A 64 -2.89 11.39 -10.40
N ALA A 65 -1.78 11.28 -9.66
CA ALA A 65 -1.80 10.86 -8.26
C ALA A 65 -2.21 12.02 -7.32
N ALA A 66 -2.62 11.68 -6.09
CA ALA A 66 -2.86 12.66 -5.04
C ALA A 66 -1.60 13.54 -4.86
N ALA A 67 -1.78 14.85 -4.92
CA ALA A 67 -0.74 15.83 -4.73
C ALA A 67 -0.74 16.38 -3.30
N ARG A 68 0.35 17.06 -2.92
CA ARG A 68 0.53 17.66 -1.59
C ARG A 68 -0.62 18.59 -1.17
N ASP A 69 -1.25 19.24 -2.14
CA ASP A 69 -2.32 20.22 -1.93
C ASP A 69 -3.73 19.64 -2.07
N ASP A 70 -3.86 18.34 -2.36
CA ASP A 70 -5.14 17.63 -2.37
C ASP A 70 -5.54 17.28 -0.93
N LEU A 71 -5.73 18.31 -0.11
CA LEU A 71 -6.03 18.22 1.32
C LEU A 71 -7.53 18.40 1.59
N MET A 72 -8.00 17.83 2.70
CA MET A 72 -9.40 17.78 3.07
C MET A 72 -10.03 19.17 3.17
N GLY A 73 -9.33 20.14 3.77
CA GLY A 73 -9.80 21.51 3.95
C GLY A 73 -9.71 22.42 2.73
N VAL A 74 -9.10 21.99 1.62
CA VAL A 74 -8.91 22.81 0.41
C VAL A 74 -10.14 22.70 -0.51
N GLU A 75 -10.67 23.85 -0.94
CA GLU A 75 -11.77 23.91 -1.90
C GLU A 75 -11.39 23.35 -3.29
N ASP A 76 -12.33 22.67 -3.94
CA ASP A 76 -12.16 22.18 -5.32
C ASP A 76 -12.15 23.31 -6.36
N THR A 77 -12.74 24.47 -6.02
CA THR A 77 -12.91 25.63 -6.89
C THR A 77 -11.68 26.54 -6.99
N ALA A 78 -10.71 26.42 -6.09
CA ALA A 78 -9.60 27.37 -5.96
C ALA A 78 -8.56 27.34 -7.10
N LYS A 79 -8.67 26.42 -8.08
CA LYS A 79 -7.74 26.30 -9.22
C LYS A 79 -8.35 26.61 -10.59
N LYS A 80 -9.33 27.50 -10.70
CA LYS A 80 -9.63 28.15 -12.00
C LYS A 80 -8.63 29.28 -12.27
N GLY A 81 -7.38 28.91 -12.59
CA GLY A 81 -6.41 29.85 -13.15
C GLY A 81 -6.85 30.31 -14.53
N PHE A 82 -6.89 31.63 -14.76
CA PHE A 82 -7.40 32.30 -15.97
C PHE A 82 -6.65 32.01 -17.30
N PHE A 83 -5.82 30.97 -17.37
CA PHE A 83 -4.99 30.65 -18.55
C PHE A 83 -4.87 29.16 -18.93
N SER A 84 -5.69 28.25 -18.37
CA SER A 84 -5.68 26.83 -18.79
C SER A 84 -6.90 26.49 -19.65
N SER A 85 -6.68 26.27 -20.94
CA SER A 85 -7.73 25.98 -21.94
C SER A 85 -8.18 24.52 -21.99
N LYS A 86 -7.92 23.72 -20.95
CA LYS A 86 -8.51 22.37 -20.80
C LYS A 86 -8.97 22.14 -19.37
N PRO A 87 -10.27 21.89 -19.12
CA PRO A 87 -10.73 21.41 -17.83
C PRO A 87 -10.27 19.95 -17.67
N HIS A 88 -9.05 19.76 -17.16
CA HIS A 88 -8.71 18.48 -16.54
C HIS A 88 -9.43 18.44 -15.19
N MET A 89 -10.58 17.78 -15.15
CA MET A 89 -11.27 17.45 -13.90
C MET A 89 -10.38 16.47 -13.12
N LYS A 90 -9.48 16.99 -12.29
CA LYS A 90 -8.87 16.20 -11.22
C LYS A 90 -10.01 15.67 -10.37
N ASN A 91 -10.22 14.35 -10.36
CA ASN A 91 -11.27 13.72 -9.58
C ASN A 91 -10.82 13.60 -8.11
N ARG A 92 -10.62 14.75 -7.45
CA ARG A 92 -10.14 14.89 -6.06
C ARG A 92 -10.98 14.14 -5.04
N SER A 93 -12.25 13.88 -5.35
CA SER A 93 -13.14 13.02 -4.57
C SER A 93 -12.56 11.62 -4.33
N THR A 94 -11.76 11.09 -5.27
CA THR A 94 -11.20 9.74 -5.15
C THR A 94 -10.08 9.61 -4.10
N VAL A 95 -9.49 10.73 -3.67
CA VAL A 95 -8.36 10.75 -2.71
C VAL A 95 -8.79 10.29 -1.31
N PHE A 96 -10.05 10.54 -0.94
CA PHE A 96 -10.60 10.24 0.38
C PHE A 96 -11.56 9.04 0.38
N THR A 97 -11.72 8.36 -0.76
CA THR A 97 -12.64 7.24 -0.89
C THR A 97 -11.89 5.93 -1.11
N LEU A 98 -12.39 4.84 -0.51
CA LEU A 98 -11.86 3.50 -0.75
C LEU A 98 -12.26 2.94 -2.12
N GLY A 99 -13.54 3.02 -2.46
CA GLY A 99 -14.08 2.35 -3.66
C GLY A 99 -13.68 0.88 -3.72
N ASN A 100 -13.31 0.40 -4.92
CA ASN A 100 -12.87 -0.97 -5.15
C ASN A 100 -11.39 -1.20 -4.79
N ARG A 101 -10.67 -0.17 -4.33
CA ARG A 101 -9.25 -0.28 -3.96
C ARG A 101 -9.04 -1.24 -2.78
N GLY A 102 -10.10 -1.48 -1.99
CA GLY A 102 -10.10 -2.47 -0.93
C GLY A 102 -9.90 -3.91 -1.43
N GLU A 103 -10.18 -4.23 -2.69
CA GLU A 103 -10.03 -5.60 -3.24
C GLU A 103 -8.56 -6.07 -3.22
N VAL A 104 -7.60 -5.14 -3.21
CA VAL A 104 -6.15 -5.40 -3.05
C VAL A 104 -5.81 -6.18 -1.78
N LEU A 105 -6.70 -6.10 -0.80
CA LEU A 105 -6.59 -6.73 0.51
C LEU A 105 -7.27 -8.10 0.59
N THR A 106 -8.16 -8.41 -0.36
CA THR A 106 -9.00 -9.60 -0.34
C THR A 106 -8.73 -10.46 -1.57
N THR A 107 -9.56 -10.35 -2.61
CA THR A 107 -9.53 -11.16 -3.83
C THR A 107 -8.27 -10.95 -4.65
N GLU A 108 -7.68 -9.76 -4.62
CA GLU A 108 -6.50 -9.44 -5.44
C GLU A 108 -5.16 -9.66 -4.71
N LEU A 109 -5.17 -9.98 -3.41
CA LEU A 109 -3.96 -10.05 -2.59
C LEU A 109 -2.90 -11.02 -3.17
N GLU A 110 -3.32 -12.21 -3.57
CA GLU A 110 -2.47 -13.24 -4.19
C GLU A 110 -2.75 -13.41 -5.70
N ALA A 111 -3.41 -12.43 -6.32
CA ALA A 111 -3.69 -12.47 -7.76
C ALA A 111 -2.40 -12.43 -8.59
N PRO A 112 -2.43 -12.90 -9.84
CA PRO A 112 -1.26 -12.88 -10.72
C PRO A 112 -0.59 -11.51 -10.78
N VAL A 113 0.74 -11.52 -10.76
CA VAL A 113 1.53 -10.28 -10.85
C VAL A 113 1.24 -9.55 -12.16
N ILE A 114 1.27 -8.23 -12.11
CA ILE A 114 1.07 -7.38 -13.28
C ILE A 114 2.18 -7.68 -14.30
N VAL A 115 1.78 -7.98 -15.53
CA VAL A 115 2.69 -8.21 -16.66
C VAL A 115 2.96 -6.87 -17.36
N PRO A 116 4.16 -6.26 -17.21
CA PRO A 116 4.35 -4.86 -17.58
C PRO A 116 4.15 -4.60 -19.08
N HIS A 117 4.55 -5.53 -19.93
CA HIS A 117 4.41 -5.40 -21.39
C HIS A 117 2.95 -5.50 -21.85
N ALA A 118 2.14 -6.36 -21.21
CA ALA A 118 0.73 -6.49 -21.53
C ALA A 118 -0.04 -5.25 -21.07
N ALA A 119 0.21 -4.80 -19.83
CA ALA A 119 -0.39 -3.58 -19.30
C ALA A 119 -0.02 -2.34 -20.12
N ALA A 120 1.25 -2.19 -20.51
CA ALA A 120 1.68 -1.08 -21.37
C ALA A 120 1.01 -1.11 -22.75
N LYS A 121 0.85 -2.30 -23.35
CA LYS A 121 0.16 -2.47 -24.64
C LYS A 121 -1.32 -2.12 -24.56
N ASN A 122 -1.96 -2.43 -23.43
CA ASN A 122 -3.37 -2.16 -23.19
C ASN A 122 -3.61 -0.78 -22.53
N GLU A 123 -2.57 0.06 -22.43
CA GLU A 123 -2.61 1.38 -21.78
C GLU A 123 -3.19 1.35 -20.35
N THR A 124 -3.06 0.21 -19.67
CA THR A 124 -3.59 0.01 -18.32
C THR A 124 -2.69 0.69 -17.30
N ARG A 125 -3.30 1.57 -16.50
CA ARG A 125 -2.65 2.27 -15.38
C ARG A 125 -3.14 1.71 -14.04
N TYR A 126 -2.31 1.83 -13.02
CA TYR A 126 -2.58 1.27 -11.70
C TYR A 126 -2.37 2.31 -10.60
N SER A 127 -3.11 2.14 -9.50
CA SER A 127 -2.89 2.87 -8.26
C SER A 127 -1.60 2.40 -7.57
N PHE A 128 -1.13 3.21 -6.61
CA PHE A 128 0.11 2.96 -5.88
C PHE A 128 0.11 1.59 -5.20
N GLU A 129 -0.95 1.27 -4.46
CA GLU A 129 -1.10 0.02 -3.71
C GLU A 129 -1.15 -1.21 -4.63
N CYS A 130 -1.70 -1.09 -5.84
CA CYS A 130 -1.72 -2.18 -6.81
C CYS A 130 -0.31 -2.50 -7.33
N ILE A 131 0.49 -1.47 -7.62
CA ILE A 131 1.91 -1.63 -7.99
C ILE A 131 2.69 -2.20 -6.81
N PHE A 132 2.50 -1.63 -5.62
CA PHE A 132 3.13 -2.09 -4.38
C PHE A 132 2.85 -3.58 -4.12
N ARG A 133 1.57 -3.98 -4.18
CA ARG A 133 1.11 -5.36 -4.01
C ARG A 133 1.76 -6.29 -5.01
N SER A 134 1.80 -5.91 -6.29
CA SER A 134 2.41 -6.73 -7.35
C SER A 134 3.91 -6.92 -7.19
N LEU A 135 4.63 -5.84 -6.83
CA LEU A 135 6.07 -5.89 -6.58
C LEU A 135 6.39 -6.83 -5.41
N HIS A 136 5.68 -6.65 -4.30
CA HIS A 136 5.95 -7.40 -3.08
C HIS A 136 5.42 -8.84 -3.15
N PHE A 137 4.34 -9.11 -3.90
CA PHE A 137 3.92 -10.50 -4.15
C PHE A 137 4.99 -11.26 -4.92
N ALA A 138 5.49 -10.67 -6.01
CA ALA A 138 6.56 -11.26 -6.81
C ALA A 138 7.82 -11.49 -5.95
N LEU A 139 8.20 -10.51 -5.13
CA LEU A 139 9.35 -10.63 -4.24
C LEU A 139 9.15 -11.75 -3.21
N MET A 140 8.04 -11.72 -2.47
CA MET A 140 7.73 -12.69 -1.42
C MET A 140 7.70 -14.12 -1.95
N ASP A 141 7.03 -14.35 -3.09
CA ASP A 141 6.93 -15.66 -3.72
C ASP A 141 8.31 -16.20 -4.16
N ASN A 142 9.15 -15.35 -4.77
CA ASN A 142 10.51 -15.75 -5.15
C ASN A 142 11.41 -15.97 -3.93
N CYS A 143 11.35 -15.11 -2.91
CA CYS A 143 12.12 -15.27 -1.68
C CYS A 143 11.74 -16.55 -0.94
N CYS A 144 10.44 -16.88 -0.86
CA CYS A 144 9.97 -18.11 -0.22
C CYS A 144 10.55 -19.34 -0.91
N ARG A 145 10.44 -19.40 -2.24
CA ARG A 145 10.95 -20.53 -3.02
C ARG A 145 12.46 -20.67 -2.90
N GLU A 146 13.18 -19.55 -3.00
CA GLU A 146 14.64 -19.54 -2.88
C GLU A 146 15.08 -20.04 -1.51
N PHE A 147 14.46 -19.54 -0.44
CA PHE A 147 14.78 -19.94 0.93
C PHE A 147 14.56 -21.44 1.17
N LEU A 148 13.45 -21.99 0.66
CA LEU A 148 13.18 -23.42 0.75
C LEU A 148 14.18 -24.24 -0.08
N PHE A 149 14.46 -23.82 -1.32
CA PHE A 149 15.40 -24.50 -2.19
C PHE A 149 16.80 -24.55 -1.56
N ILE A 150 17.34 -23.43 -1.11
CA ILE A 150 18.71 -23.40 -0.56
C ILE A 150 18.80 -24.18 0.76
N SER A 151 17.74 -24.15 1.58
CA SER A 151 17.70 -24.92 2.82
C SER A 151 17.74 -26.42 2.54
N ASP A 152 16.96 -26.86 1.55
CA ASP A 152 16.87 -28.28 1.19
C ASP A 152 18.10 -28.77 0.41
N PHE A 153 18.44 -28.10 -0.69
CA PHE A 153 19.50 -28.54 -1.60
C PHE A 153 20.88 -28.49 -0.95
N PHE A 154 21.18 -27.43 -0.19
CA PHE A 154 22.46 -27.30 0.53
C PHE A 154 22.41 -27.85 1.96
N MET A 155 21.29 -28.43 2.39
CA MET A 155 21.10 -29.06 3.70
C MET A 155 21.48 -28.14 4.87
N VAL A 156 21.10 -26.88 4.77
CA VAL A 156 21.32 -25.87 5.81
C VAL A 156 20.01 -25.56 6.54
N SER A 157 20.12 -25.14 7.80
CA SER A 157 18.97 -24.73 8.61
C SER A 157 19.31 -23.54 9.50
N GLY A 158 18.26 -22.86 9.99
CA GLY A 158 18.38 -21.71 10.87
C GLY A 158 19.26 -20.61 10.28
N ALA A 159 20.32 -20.23 11.01
CA ALA A 159 21.26 -19.19 10.59
C ALA A 159 21.98 -19.52 9.27
N GLY A 160 22.21 -20.81 8.97
CA GLY A 160 22.83 -21.23 7.71
C GLY A 160 21.98 -20.87 6.49
N SER A 161 20.68 -21.18 6.55
CA SER A 161 19.71 -20.80 5.51
C SER A 161 19.62 -19.29 5.36
N GLN A 162 19.56 -18.57 6.48
CA GLN A 162 19.45 -17.11 6.49
C GLN A 162 20.68 -16.45 5.84
N ASN A 163 21.89 -16.91 6.17
CA ASN A 163 23.12 -16.36 5.60
C ASN A 163 23.20 -16.59 4.08
N LEU A 164 22.82 -17.77 3.59
CA LEU A 164 22.78 -18.03 2.14
C LEU A 164 21.70 -17.18 1.45
N PHE A 165 20.52 -17.05 2.07
CA PHE A 165 19.45 -16.21 1.56
C PHE A 165 19.90 -14.74 1.44
N GLU A 166 20.55 -14.20 2.47
CA GLU A 166 21.05 -12.83 2.48
C GLU A 166 22.14 -12.62 1.41
N ALA A 167 23.01 -13.60 1.20
CA ALA A 167 24.03 -13.54 0.14
C ALA A 167 23.40 -13.49 -1.27
N ILE A 168 22.27 -14.17 -1.48
CA ILE A 168 21.55 -14.20 -2.76
C ILE A 168 20.68 -12.94 -2.92
N MET A 169 19.75 -12.73 -1.99
CA MET A 169 18.68 -11.73 -2.09
C MET A 169 19.06 -10.35 -1.56
N GLY A 170 20.12 -10.21 -0.76
CA GLY A 170 20.45 -8.96 -0.08
C GLY A 170 20.52 -7.74 -1.00
N LYS A 171 21.20 -7.85 -2.15
CA LYS A 171 21.28 -6.76 -3.15
C LYS A 171 19.90 -6.38 -3.71
N THR A 172 19.04 -7.37 -3.92
CA THR A 172 17.66 -7.18 -4.41
C THR A 172 16.78 -6.52 -3.34
N LEU A 173 16.92 -6.94 -2.08
CA LEU A 173 16.17 -6.36 -0.97
C LEU A 173 16.57 -4.89 -0.75
N THR A 174 17.86 -4.56 -0.81
CA THR A 174 18.34 -3.18 -0.74
C THR A 174 17.78 -2.31 -1.87
N LEU A 175 17.72 -2.84 -3.10
CA LEU A 175 17.10 -2.17 -4.24
C LEU A 175 15.61 -1.87 -3.96
N PHE A 176 14.88 -2.82 -3.40
CA PHE A 176 13.47 -2.64 -3.05
C PHE A 176 13.26 -1.65 -1.92
N LEU A 177 14.08 -1.73 -0.86
CA LEU A 177 14.03 -0.78 0.25
C LEU A 177 14.21 0.66 -0.27
N LYS A 178 15.20 0.88 -1.14
CA LYS A 178 15.42 2.21 -1.72
C LYS A 178 14.25 2.66 -2.60
N LEU A 179 13.75 1.78 -3.46
CA LEU A 179 12.59 2.06 -4.29
C LEU A 179 11.36 2.44 -3.45
N MET A 180 11.12 1.72 -2.35
CA MET A 180 9.98 1.97 -1.48
C MET A 180 10.15 3.26 -0.68
N GLU A 181 11.34 3.54 -0.16
CA GLU A 181 11.65 4.82 0.49
C GLU A 181 11.30 5.99 -0.43
N ASP A 182 11.81 5.99 -1.67
CA ASP A 182 11.59 7.07 -2.63
C ASP A 182 10.10 7.18 -3.02
N SER A 183 9.46 6.04 -3.33
CA SER A 183 8.05 6.03 -3.79
C SER A 183 7.06 6.41 -2.67
N VAL A 184 7.34 6.03 -1.43
CA VAL A 184 6.49 6.37 -0.26
C VAL A 184 6.66 7.84 0.10
N GLN A 185 7.87 8.36 0.06
CA GLN A 185 8.16 9.77 0.39
C GLN A 185 7.40 10.76 -0.50
N ASP A 186 7.18 10.41 -1.77
CA ASP A 186 6.49 11.26 -2.74
C ASP A 186 4.97 11.00 -2.84
N CYS A 187 4.46 9.96 -2.18
CA CYS A 187 3.03 9.61 -2.23
C CYS A 187 2.21 10.42 -1.23
N TYR A 188 1.14 11.10 -1.67
CA TYR A 188 0.23 11.85 -0.79
C TYR A 188 -1.16 11.20 -0.64
N ASP A 189 -1.30 9.98 -1.15
CA ASP A 189 -2.51 9.17 -1.02
C ASP A 189 -2.46 8.35 0.28
N SER A 190 -3.09 8.89 1.33
CA SER A 190 -3.10 8.25 2.64
C SER A 190 -3.79 6.87 2.63
N ILE A 191 -4.85 6.68 1.84
CA ILE A 191 -5.53 5.38 1.71
C ILE A 191 -4.59 4.38 1.02
N GLY A 192 -3.91 4.78 -0.06
CA GLY A 192 -2.95 3.92 -0.76
C GLY A 192 -1.77 3.47 0.12
N ILE A 193 -1.22 4.38 0.93
CA ILE A 193 -0.20 4.04 1.93
C ILE A 193 -0.76 3.09 2.99
N PHE A 194 -1.97 3.33 3.49
CA PHE A 194 -2.60 2.50 4.50
C PHE A 194 -2.90 1.08 4.00
N LEU A 195 -3.45 0.96 2.78
CA LEU A 195 -3.62 -0.31 2.08
C LEU A 195 -2.29 -1.05 1.94
N SER A 196 -1.22 -0.34 1.57
CA SER A 196 0.13 -0.91 1.45
C SER A 196 0.66 -1.48 2.77
N ALA A 197 0.39 -0.82 3.91
CA ALA A 197 0.76 -1.34 5.23
C ALA A 197 -0.01 -2.63 5.56
N HIS A 198 -1.31 -2.69 5.24
CA HIS A 198 -2.12 -3.89 5.44
C HIS A 198 -1.76 -5.04 4.49
N ILE A 199 -1.28 -4.75 3.27
CA ILE A 199 -0.69 -5.77 2.39
C ILE A 199 0.53 -6.41 3.07
N VAL A 200 1.41 -5.61 3.69
CA VAL A 200 2.59 -6.14 4.40
C VAL A 200 2.18 -7.08 5.54
N TYR A 201 1.21 -6.70 6.37
CA TYR A 201 0.73 -7.58 7.45
C TYR A 201 0.19 -8.92 6.94
N ARG A 202 -0.54 -8.89 5.82
CA ARG A 202 -1.03 -10.14 5.21
C ARG A 202 0.07 -10.99 4.62
N TYR A 203 1.08 -10.38 3.98
CA TYR A 203 2.25 -11.13 3.48
C TYR A 203 3.10 -11.71 4.61
N GLN A 204 3.28 -10.98 5.71
CA GLN A 204 3.90 -11.53 6.93
C GLN A 204 3.13 -12.75 7.44
N SER A 205 1.79 -12.67 7.48
CA SER A 205 0.94 -13.80 7.87
C SER A 205 1.10 -15.01 6.94
N ILE A 206 1.15 -14.80 5.62
CA ILE A 206 1.38 -15.87 4.64
C ILE A 206 2.75 -16.53 4.87
N MET A 207 3.81 -15.74 5.04
CA MET A 207 5.17 -16.26 5.27
C MET A 207 5.29 -17.00 6.61
N THR A 208 4.63 -16.50 7.65
CA THR A 208 4.55 -17.15 8.96
C THR A 208 3.86 -18.52 8.82
N LYS A 209 2.74 -18.61 8.11
CA LYS A 209 2.06 -19.90 7.83
C LYS A 209 2.93 -20.87 7.04
N ARG A 210 3.84 -20.36 6.19
CA ARG A 210 4.82 -21.16 5.45
C ARG A 210 6.07 -21.51 6.26
N ASN A 211 6.22 -21.01 7.50
CA ASN A 211 7.40 -21.12 8.34
C ASN A 211 8.69 -20.58 7.69
N ILE A 212 8.59 -19.44 6.99
CA ILE A 212 9.72 -18.81 6.30
C ILE A 212 10.02 -17.44 6.93
N PRO A 213 11.09 -17.30 7.74
CA PRO A 213 11.43 -16.04 8.43
C PRO A 213 12.28 -15.08 7.56
N ALA A 214 12.54 -15.43 6.30
CA ALA A 214 13.57 -14.80 5.47
C ALA A 214 13.41 -13.29 5.28
N LEU A 215 12.18 -12.77 5.35
CA LEU A 215 11.85 -11.36 5.08
C LEU A 215 11.38 -10.59 6.32
N ASP A 216 11.45 -11.14 7.53
CA ASP A 216 10.89 -10.50 8.73
C ASP A 216 11.44 -9.08 8.94
N ARG A 217 12.77 -8.92 8.92
CA ARG A 217 13.44 -7.61 9.04
C ARG A 217 13.11 -6.65 7.88
N TYR A 218 12.88 -7.21 6.70
CA TYR A 218 12.54 -6.43 5.51
C TYR A 218 11.13 -5.83 5.68
N TRP A 219 10.16 -6.64 6.08
CA TRP A 219 8.79 -6.18 6.31
C TRP A 219 8.69 -5.12 7.40
N ASP A 220 9.43 -5.31 8.51
CA ASP A 220 9.49 -4.31 9.59
C ASP A 220 10.03 -2.97 9.09
N THR A 221 11.08 -2.99 8.27
CA THR A 221 11.64 -1.78 7.65
C THR A 221 10.62 -1.10 6.73
N ILE A 222 9.89 -1.86 5.89
CA ILE A 222 8.84 -1.30 5.03
C ILE A 222 7.72 -0.64 5.85
N LEU A 223 7.25 -1.29 6.93
CA LEU A 223 6.26 -0.71 7.83
C LEU A 223 6.78 0.59 8.49
N ASN A 224 8.06 0.64 8.84
CA ASN A 224 8.71 1.85 9.39
C ASN A 224 8.82 3.00 8.37
N HIS A 225 8.68 2.76 7.08
CA HIS A 225 8.53 3.82 6.08
C HIS A 225 7.05 4.23 5.88
N LEU A 226 6.15 3.25 5.83
CA LEU A 226 4.73 3.49 5.54
C LEU A 226 4.01 4.23 6.67
N TRP A 227 4.21 3.83 7.92
CA TRP A 227 3.47 4.40 9.06
C TRP A 227 3.75 5.88 9.32
N PRO A 228 5.02 6.33 9.39
CA PRO A 228 5.29 7.76 9.54
C PRO A 228 4.75 8.58 8.37
N ARG A 229 4.76 8.02 7.14
CA ARG A 229 4.20 8.71 5.98
C ARG A 229 2.69 8.85 6.07
N PHE A 230 1.98 7.79 6.48
CA PHE A 230 0.55 7.83 6.72
C PHE A 230 0.19 8.91 7.76
N GLU A 231 0.83 8.87 8.93
CA GLU A 231 0.61 9.85 10.00
C GLU A 231 0.88 11.28 9.53
N TYR A 232 1.94 11.50 8.75
CA TYR A 232 2.26 12.79 8.16
C TYR A 232 1.13 13.31 7.25
N ILE A 233 0.64 12.49 6.31
CA ILE A 233 -0.42 12.91 5.38
C ILE A 233 -1.72 13.20 6.13
N VAL A 234 -2.09 12.38 7.11
CA VAL A 234 -3.29 12.62 7.93
C VAL A 234 -3.13 13.89 8.75
N THR A 235 -1.95 14.14 9.32
CA THR A 235 -1.65 15.38 10.06
C THR A 235 -1.78 16.62 9.17
N MET A 236 -1.35 16.56 7.90
CA MET A 236 -1.58 17.66 6.96
C MET A 236 -3.07 17.90 6.70
N ASN A 237 -3.88 16.83 6.60
CA ASN A 237 -5.33 16.96 6.46
C ASN A 237 -5.96 17.58 7.70
N ILE A 238 -5.58 17.13 8.90
CA ILE A 238 -6.00 17.72 10.19
C ILE A 238 -5.71 19.22 10.19
N GLN A 239 -4.47 19.60 9.85
CA GLN A 239 -4.07 21.01 9.84
C GLN A 239 -4.86 21.81 8.78
N SER A 240 -5.10 21.24 7.60
CA SER A 240 -5.89 21.91 6.55
C SER A 240 -7.33 22.21 6.97
N VAL A 241 -7.94 21.33 7.76
CA VAL A 241 -9.29 21.54 8.30
C VAL A 241 -9.26 22.57 9.42
N ARG A 242 -8.26 22.50 10.31
CA ARG A 242 -8.08 23.46 11.41
C ARG A 242 -7.91 24.90 10.93
N GLU A 243 -7.11 25.09 9.88
CA GLU A 243 -6.81 26.40 9.28
C GLU A 243 -7.93 26.93 8.37
N CYS A 244 -8.96 26.12 8.12
CA CYS A 244 -10.07 26.50 7.28
C CYS A 244 -10.93 27.55 8.02
N GLU A 245 -11.02 28.76 7.44
CA GLU A 245 -11.81 29.85 7.99
C GLU A 245 -13.15 29.95 7.24
N PRO A 246 -14.30 29.87 7.94
CA PRO A 246 -15.63 30.01 7.35
C PRO A 246 -15.81 31.22 6.43
N ASN A 247 -15.26 32.36 6.86
CA ASN A 247 -15.38 33.64 6.15
C ASN A 247 -14.67 33.67 4.78
N LYS A 248 -13.77 32.71 4.52
CA LYS A 248 -13.04 32.61 3.26
C LYS A 248 -13.67 31.62 2.27
N LEU A 249 -14.68 30.86 2.69
CA LEU A 249 -15.30 29.77 1.92
C LEU A 249 -16.49 30.21 1.03
N GLY A 250 -16.64 31.52 0.79
CA GLY A 250 -17.67 32.06 -0.09
C GLY A 250 -19.10 31.94 0.47
N HIS A 251 -20.08 31.68 -0.39
CA HIS A 251 -21.50 31.65 0.00
C HIS A 251 -21.82 30.37 0.77
N ILE A 252 -22.13 30.52 2.06
CA ILE A 252 -22.55 29.42 2.94
C ILE A 252 -24.05 29.15 2.73
N ASP A 253 -24.42 27.90 2.50
CA ASP A 253 -25.81 27.44 2.45
C ASP A 253 -26.06 26.32 3.48
N ASN A 254 -27.34 25.94 3.66
CA ASN A 254 -27.72 24.93 4.64
C ASN A 254 -27.31 23.49 4.26
N ARG A 255 -26.62 23.25 3.14
CA ARG A 255 -26.26 21.89 2.69
C ARG A 255 -25.06 21.34 3.48
N PRO A 256 -24.86 20.00 3.50
CA PRO A 256 -23.66 19.43 4.08
C PRO A 256 -22.41 19.98 3.41
N HIS A 257 -21.44 20.40 4.20
CA HIS A 257 -20.17 20.90 3.69
C HIS A 257 -19.34 19.75 3.09
N TYR A 258 -18.55 20.03 2.05
CA TYR A 258 -17.76 19.00 1.38
C TYR A 258 -16.73 18.34 2.32
N ILE A 259 -16.19 19.09 3.29
CA ILE A 259 -15.26 18.57 4.31
C ILE A 259 -15.91 17.43 5.11
N THR A 260 -17.18 17.59 5.48
CA THR A 260 -17.94 16.59 6.23
C THR A 260 -18.03 15.28 5.46
N ARG A 261 -18.35 15.35 4.15
CA ARG A 261 -18.41 14.18 3.29
C ARG A 261 -17.04 13.51 3.12
N ARG A 262 -15.99 14.29 2.84
CA ARG A 262 -14.61 13.78 2.71
C ARG A 262 -14.15 13.10 4.00
N PHE A 263 -14.44 13.69 5.15
CA PHE A 263 -14.15 13.09 6.45
C PHE A 263 -14.87 11.77 6.67
N ALA A 264 -16.18 11.71 6.35
CA ALA A 264 -16.98 10.52 6.52
C ALA A 264 -16.48 9.38 5.61
N GLU A 265 -16.24 9.66 4.32
CA GLU A 265 -15.71 8.69 3.35
C GLU A 265 -14.31 8.20 3.76
N PHE A 266 -13.43 9.11 4.19
CA PHE A 266 -12.08 8.77 4.63
C PHE A 266 -12.10 7.92 5.90
N SER A 267 -12.86 8.33 6.92
CA SER A 267 -12.92 7.62 8.19
C SER A 267 -13.51 6.23 8.01
N ALA A 268 -14.56 6.10 7.19
CA ALA A 268 -15.13 4.80 6.87
C ALA A 268 -14.11 3.89 6.16
N ALA A 269 -13.34 4.43 5.21
CA ALA A 269 -12.28 3.68 4.53
C ALA A 269 -11.22 3.15 5.51
N ILE A 270 -10.69 4.02 6.38
CA ILE A 270 -9.65 3.64 7.33
C ILE A 270 -10.17 2.64 8.36
N VAL A 271 -11.38 2.85 8.89
CA VAL A 271 -12.00 1.92 9.85
C VAL A 271 -12.24 0.55 9.22
N GLY A 272 -12.80 0.50 8.00
CA GLY A 272 -13.05 -0.76 7.29
C GLY A 272 -11.77 -1.57 7.05
N ILE A 273 -10.68 -0.91 6.63
CA ILE A 273 -9.38 -1.56 6.45
C ILE A 273 -8.77 -2.01 7.79
N SER A 274 -8.94 -1.21 8.85
CA SER A 274 -8.32 -1.45 10.16
C SER A 274 -8.92 -2.62 10.95
N THR A 275 -10.05 -3.19 10.51
CA THR A 275 -10.77 -4.28 11.21
C THR A 275 -9.88 -5.49 11.50
N THR A 276 -9.01 -5.88 10.56
CA THR A 276 -8.17 -7.07 10.69
C THR A 276 -6.91 -6.83 11.54
N TYR A 277 -6.37 -5.61 11.50
CA TYR A 277 -5.13 -5.24 12.18
C TYR A 277 -5.30 -3.87 12.85
N PRO A 278 -5.97 -3.81 14.02
CA PRO A 278 -6.20 -2.55 14.72
C PRO A 278 -4.87 -1.95 15.22
N ASN A 279 -4.77 -0.61 15.15
CA ASN A 279 -3.57 0.11 15.57
C ASN A 279 -3.94 1.41 16.28
N ASP A 280 -3.45 1.60 17.51
CA ASP A 280 -3.74 2.80 18.31
C ASP A 280 -3.29 4.10 17.65
N ARG A 281 -2.27 4.06 16.79
CA ARG A 281 -1.84 5.23 16.01
C ARG A 281 -2.97 5.75 15.13
N VAL A 282 -3.71 4.84 14.48
CA VAL A 282 -4.85 5.16 13.62
C VAL A 282 -5.96 5.80 14.43
N ASN A 283 -6.32 5.19 15.57
CA ASN A 283 -7.35 5.73 16.47
C ASN A 283 -7.03 7.16 16.93
N ARG A 284 -5.76 7.45 17.25
CA ARG A 284 -5.32 8.78 17.65
C ARG A 284 -5.47 9.81 16.53
N VAL A 285 -4.97 9.52 15.32
CA VAL A 285 -5.03 10.50 14.22
C VAL A 285 -6.45 10.69 13.70
N LEU A 286 -7.28 9.64 13.68
CA LEU A 286 -8.69 9.76 13.33
C LEU A 286 -9.47 10.57 14.38
N GLY A 287 -9.24 10.34 15.67
CA GLY A 287 -9.87 11.13 16.73
C GLY A 287 -9.49 12.61 16.67
N GLN A 288 -8.24 12.93 16.35
CA GLN A 288 -7.81 14.32 16.13
C GLN A 288 -8.50 14.95 14.90
N LEU A 289 -8.57 14.22 13.79
CA LEU A 289 -9.25 14.70 12.59
C LEU A 289 -10.74 14.92 12.85
N GLN A 290 -11.40 14.00 13.56
CA GLN A 290 -12.78 14.13 13.98
C GLN A 290 -13.00 15.43 14.78
N ALA A 291 -12.18 15.67 15.79
CA ALA A 291 -12.30 16.86 16.62
C ALA A 291 -12.16 18.17 15.80
N GLU A 292 -11.22 18.21 14.84
CA GLU A 292 -11.07 19.40 13.97
C GLU A 292 -12.25 19.57 13.01
N VAL A 293 -12.80 18.48 12.45
CA VAL A 293 -13.98 18.54 11.58
C VAL A 293 -15.22 18.98 12.37
N GLU A 294 -15.43 18.48 13.59
CA GLU A 294 -16.51 18.90 14.47
C GLU A 294 -16.39 20.40 14.82
N ASN A 295 -15.20 20.86 15.19
CA ASN A 295 -14.92 22.27 15.46
C ASN A 295 -15.18 23.14 14.22
N PHE A 296 -14.77 22.68 13.03
CA PHE A 296 -15.02 23.38 11.78
C PHE A 296 -16.51 23.51 11.48
N ILE A 297 -17.28 22.43 11.60
CA ILE A 297 -18.74 22.42 11.37
C ILE A 297 -19.44 23.37 12.34
N LEU A 298 -19.03 23.41 13.61
CA LEU A 298 -19.60 24.34 14.59
C LEU A 298 -19.27 25.81 14.27
N LYS A 299 -18.04 26.10 13.83
CA LYS A 299 -17.65 27.45 13.37
C LYS A 299 -18.48 27.88 12.14
N MET A 300 -18.65 27.00 11.16
CA MET A 300 -19.49 27.26 9.98
C MET A 300 -20.94 27.52 10.36
N ALA A 301 -21.49 26.72 11.29
CA ALA A 301 -22.85 26.92 11.77
C ALA A 301 -23.03 28.28 12.46
N ALA A 302 -22.01 28.81 13.12
CA ALA A 302 -22.08 30.11 13.79
C ALA A 302 -22.16 31.30 12.83
N GLU A 303 -21.77 31.14 11.56
CA GLU A 303 -21.87 32.20 10.54
C GLU A 303 -23.30 32.45 10.07
N PHE A 304 -24.24 31.52 10.30
CA PHE A 304 -25.64 31.76 9.93
C PHE A 304 -26.31 32.73 10.93
N PRO A 305 -27.05 33.73 10.42
CA PRO A 305 -27.66 34.76 11.25
C PRO A 305 -28.79 34.23 12.13
N HIS A 306 -29.47 33.17 11.70
CA HIS A 306 -30.65 32.65 12.38
C HIS A 306 -30.39 31.29 13.00
N ARG A 307 -30.72 31.12 14.29
CA ARG A 307 -30.56 29.85 15.04
C ARG A 307 -31.17 28.63 14.31
N LYS A 308 -32.28 28.83 13.61
CA LYS A 308 -32.93 27.79 12.79
C LYS A 308 -32.00 27.27 11.68
N GLU A 309 -31.31 28.16 10.98
CA GLU A 309 -30.38 27.80 9.90
C GLU A 309 -29.14 27.10 10.46
N GLN A 310 -28.61 27.58 11.58
CA GLN A 310 -27.51 26.91 12.29
C GLN A 310 -27.86 25.44 12.59
N LEU A 311 -29.06 25.19 13.13
CA LEU A 311 -29.53 23.84 13.44
C LEU A 311 -29.74 22.99 12.19
N ILE A 312 -30.34 23.55 11.14
CA ILE A 312 -30.54 22.83 9.87
C ILE A 312 -29.18 22.42 9.27
N PHE A 313 -28.21 23.33 9.24
CA PHE A 313 -26.86 23.04 8.76
C PHE A 313 -26.20 21.92 9.57
N LEU A 314 -26.26 21.97 10.90
CA LEU A 314 -25.71 20.92 11.77
C LEU A 314 -26.37 19.56 11.51
N ILE A 315 -27.71 19.52 11.47
CA ILE A 315 -28.48 18.30 11.21
C ILE A 315 -28.05 17.70 9.86
N ASN A 316 -28.01 18.51 8.80
CA ASN A 316 -27.65 18.03 7.47
C ASN A 316 -26.23 17.47 7.42
N ASN A 317 -25.27 18.11 8.10
CA ASN A 317 -23.89 17.62 8.15
C ASN A 317 -23.77 16.31 8.93
N TYR A 318 -24.40 16.19 10.11
CA TYR A 318 -24.37 14.96 10.89
C TYR A 318 -25.14 13.82 10.22
N ASP A 319 -26.28 14.10 9.58
CA ASP A 319 -27.05 13.12 8.81
C ASP A 319 -26.25 12.56 7.63
N MET A 320 -25.53 13.42 6.89
CA MET A 320 -24.62 13.00 5.82
C MET A 320 -23.51 12.08 6.36
N MET A 321 -22.88 12.47 7.48
CA MET A 321 -21.81 11.68 8.09
C MET A 321 -22.29 10.30 8.54
N LEU A 322 -23.44 10.25 9.22
CA LEU A 322 -24.06 9.01 9.65
C LEU A 322 -24.45 8.13 8.46
N SER A 323 -25.04 8.71 7.42
CA SER A 323 -25.46 7.98 6.23
C SER A 323 -24.29 7.24 5.57
N VAL A 324 -23.15 7.90 5.41
CA VAL A 324 -21.94 7.29 4.82
C VAL A 324 -21.38 6.18 5.72
N LEU A 325 -21.37 6.37 7.05
CA LEU A 325 -20.86 5.37 8.00
C LEU A 325 -21.78 4.13 8.07
N VAL A 326 -23.10 4.34 7.98
CA VAL A 326 -24.09 3.26 7.98
C VAL A 326 -24.02 2.44 6.69
N GLU A 327 -23.94 3.09 5.53
CA GLU A 327 -23.84 2.40 4.23
C GLU A 327 -22.65 1.42 4.22
N ARG A 328 -21.51 1.86 4.74
CA ARG A 328 -20.29 1.04 4.80
C ARG A 328 -20.37 -0.12 5.80
N THR A 329 -20.96 0.09 6.97
CA THR A 329 -21.17 -1.00 7.94
C THR A 329 -22.18 -2.03 7.42
N THR A 330 -23.18 -1.62 6.63
CA THR A 330 -24.12 -2.54 6.01
C THR A 330 -23.51 -3.34 4.86
N ASP A 331 -22.62 -2.77 4.06
CA ASP A 331 -21.93 -3.50 2.99
C ASP A 331 -20.95 -4.54 3.54
N ASP A 332 -20.17 -4.20 4.57
CA ASP A 332 -19.28 -5.15 5.27
C ASP A 332 -20.06 -6.34 5.86
N SER A 333 -21.30 -6.10 6.34
CA SER A 333 -22.17 -7.16 6.88
C SER A 333 -22.66 -8.12 5.78
N LYS A 334 -22.99 -7.62 4.59
CA LYS A 334 -23.43 -8.44 3.46
C LYS A 334 -22.29 -9.25 2.87
N GLU A 335 -21.10 -8.65 2.72
CA GLU A 335 -19.92 -9.39 2.28
C GLU A 335 -19.57 -10.51 3.28
N SER A 336 -19.61 -10.23 4.58
CA SER A 336 -19.38 -11.24 5.63
C SER A 336 -20.40 -12.39 5.60
N GLU A 337 -21.64 -12.13 5.20
CA GLU A 337 -22.68 -13.16 5.02
C GLU A 337 -22.48 -13.99 3.73
N MET A 338 -21.90 -13.43 2.68
CA MET A 338 -21.58 -14.16 1.44
C MET A 338 -20.43 -15.16 1.60
N TYR A 339 -19.63 -15.04 2.66
CA TYR A 339 -18.52 -15.94 2.99
C TYR A 339 -18.84 -16.95 4.11
N ARG A 340 -20.11 -17.04 4.55
CA ARG A 340 -20.64 -18.16 5.36
C ARG A 340 -21.37 -19.15 4.48
#